data_AF-A0A9X8GXJ1-F1
#
_entry.id   AF-A0A9X8GXJ1-F1
#
_cell.length_a   1.000
_cell.length_b   1.000
_cell.length_c   1.000
_cell.angle_alpha   90.00
_cell.angle_beta   90.00
_cell.angle_gamma   90.00
#
_symmetry.space_group_name_H-M   'P 1'
#
loop_
_entity.id
_entity.type
_entity.pdbx_description
1 polymer ?
#
loop_
_entity_poly.entity_id
_entity_poly.type
_entity_poly.pdbx_seq_one_letter_code
_entity_poly.pdbx_strand_id
1 'polypeptide(L)'
;MTLPLRLRHLLAALAFALTGSGAAALGTDLGPERFATHDAVTWVQTCGTWGTNHQGTYRVVHAEAFAQSFLYVQWMARGEADRSYSLYAVHTTAIAELDNDHAEISLSELTCRATPRGIVVTAKADSGHDDKLRRVTIEVGPAPGQYRFRAQRTR
;
A
#
# COMPACT_ATOMS: atom_id res chain seq x y z
N MET A 1 -12.84 -63.06 49.47
CA MET A 1 -11.76 -62.75 50.43
C MET A 1 -10.62 -62.16 49.62
N THR A 2 -10.09 -60.94 49.78
CA THR A 2 -10.21 -59.85 50.77
C THR A 2 -9.56 -58.63 50.10
N LEU A 3 -10.24 -57.48 50.11
CA LEU A 3 -9.72 -56.22 49.57
C LEU A 3 -8.98 -55.47 50.70
N PRO A 4 -7.78 -54.91 50.51
CA PRO A 4 -7.25 -53.91 51.44
C PRO A 4 -7.53 -52.51 50.89
N LEU A 5 -8.54 -51.89 51.49
CA LEU A 5 -8.72 -50.45 51.53
C LEU A 5 -7.94 -49.94 52.76
N ARG A 6 -7.02 -48.98 52.59
CA ARG A 6 -6.71 -47.85 53.52
C ARG A 6 -5.23 -47.44 53.47
N LEU A 7 -4.96 -46.23 52.96
CA LEU A 7 -4.26 -45.11 53.61
C LEU A 7 -4.11 -44.02 52.54
N ARG A 8 -5.07 -43.10 52.34
CA ARG A 8 -5.24 -41.85 53.09
C ARG A 8 -3.91 -41.20 53.54
N HIS A 9 -3.50 -40.23 52.73
CA HIS A 9 -2.78 -39.00 53.07
C HIS A 9 -1.26 -39.09 53.29
N LEU A 10 -0.51 -38.88 52.20
CA LEU A 10 0.66 -38.00 52.24
C LEU A 10 0.54 -36.97 51.10
N LEU A 11 0.32 -35.72 51.51
CA LEU A 11 0.77 -34.44 50.92
C LEU A 11 0.78 -34.33 49.37
N ALA A 12 -0.13 -33.59 48.74
CA ALA A 12 -0.20 -32.11 48.77
C ALA A 12 1.16 -31.44 48.54
N ALA A 13 1.68 -31.49 47.31
CA ALA A 13 2.56 -30.49 46.72
C ALA A 13 2.88 -30.85 45.26
N LEU A 14 1.98 -30.55 44.32
CA LEU A 14 2.40 -30.29 42.94
C LEU A 14 1.46 -29.27 42.28
N ALA A 15 1.21 -28.18 43.00
CA ALA A 15 0.79 -26.94 42.39
C ALA A 15 2.06 -26.12 42.16
N PHE A 16 2.68 -26.24 40.99
CA PHE A 16 3.42 -25.17 40.31
C PHE A 16 3.95 -25.71 38.96
N ALA A 17 3.13 -25.57 37.92
CA ALA A 17 3.59 -25.50 36.53
C ALA A 17 2.64 -24.59 35.75
N LEU A 18 2.46 -23.37 36.27
CA LEU A 18 2.05 -22.20 35.49
C LEU A 18 3.27 -21.68 34.75
N THR A 19 3.59 -22.24 33.57
CA THR A 19 4.41 -21.55 32.58
C THR A 19 4.16 -22.19 31.22
N GLY A 20 3.39 -21.53 30.37
CA GLY A 20 3.17 -22.01 29.01
C GLY A 20 2.15 -21.19 28.27
N SER A 21 2.41 -19.89 28.23
CA SER A 21 2.09 -18.92 27.18
C SER A 21 0.92 -19.24 26.27
N GLY A 22 -0.09 -18.36 26.33
CA GLY A 22 -1.35 -18.47 25.63
C GLY A 22 -1.24 -18.95 24.19
N ALA A 23 -2.26 -19.71 23.79
CA ALA A 23 -2.65 -19.77 22.40
C ALA A 23 -3.04 -18.34 21.97
N ALA A 24 -2.05 -17.50 21.68
CA ALA A 24 -2.20 -16.50 20.65
C ALA A 24 -2.44 -17.32 19.39
N ALA A 25 -3.71 -17.57 19.09
CA ALA A 25 -4.12 -17.62 17.70
C ALA A 25 -3.71 -16.25 17.15
N LEU A 26 -2.45 -16.17 16.69
CA LEU A 26 -1.98 -15.17 15.78
C LEU A 26 -2.79 -15.43 14.51
N GLY A 27 -4.04 -14.96 14.51
CA GLY A 27 -4.50 -14.24 13.34
C GLY A 27 -3.39 -13.24 13.10
N THR A 28 -2.50 -13.56 12.17
CA THR A 28 -1.69 -12.52 11.56
C THR A 28 -2.72 -11.58 10.97
N ASP A 29 -3.07 -10.55 11.72
CA ASP A 29 -3.46 -9.28 11.15
C ASP A 29 -2.32 -8.97 10.19
N LEU A 30 -2.50 -9.36 8.93
CA LEU A 30 -1.78 -8.79 7.82
C LEU A 30 -2.29 -7.36 7.80
N GLY A 31 -1.67 -6.52 8.64
CA GLY A 31 -2.19 -5.21 8.96
C GLY A 31 -2.48 -4.42 7.69
N PRO A 32 -3.47 -3.52 7.70
CA PRO A 32 -3.77 -2.61 6.59
C PRO A 32 -2.57 -1.70 6.21
N GLU A 33 -1.49 -1.75 6.98
CA GLU A 33 -0.33 -0.86 6.99
C GLU A 33 0.78 -1.21 5.98
N ARG A 34 0.73 -2.33 5.24
CA ARG A 34 1.92 -2.69 4.43
C ARG A 34 2.23 -1.67 3.33
N PHE A 35 1.23 -0.92 2.85
CA PHE A 35 1.42 0.16 1.89
C PHE A 35 0.27 1.19 1.99
N ALA A 36 0.47 2.21 2.82
CA ALA A 36 -0.55 3.23 3.07
C ALA A 36 -0.73 4.16 1.86
N THR A 37 -1.92 4.15 1.29
CA THR A 37 -2.45 5.30 0.54
C THR A 37 -3.41 6.05 1.46
N HIS A 38 -3.69 7.32 1.17
CA HIS A 38 -4.78 8.03 1.86
C HIS A 38 -6.09 7.24 1.73
N ASP A 39 -6.93 7.26 2.77
CA ASP A 39 -8.23 6.57 2.83
C ASP A 39 -9.29 7.16 1.89
N ALA A 40 -9.21 8.46 1.57
CA ALA A 40 -10.07 9.20 0.65
C ALA A 40 -9.73 8.96 -0.84
N VAL A 41 -9.57 7.69 -1.24
CA VAL A 41 -9.31 7.31 -2.64
C VAL A 41 -10.50 7.66 -3.53
N THR A 42 -10.24 8.42 -4.59
CA THR A 42 -11.27 8.85 -5.56
C THR A 42 -11.09 8.25 -6.94
N TRP A 43 -9.88 7.78 -7.28
CA TRP A 43 -9.62 7.17 -8.58
C TRP A 43 -8.48 6.15 -8.52
N VAL A 44 -8.65 5.04 -9.25
CA VAL A 44 -7.67 3.96 -9.34
C VAL A 44 -7.61 3.47 -10.79
N GLN A 45 -6.40 3.38 -11.35
CA GLN A 45 -6.20 2.80 -12.67
C GLN A 45 -4.98 1.88 -12.68
N THR A 46 -5.15 0.66 -13.18
CA THR A 46 -4.02 -0.20 -13.57
C THR A 46 -3.55 0.17 -14.98
N CYS A 47 -2.23 0.27 -15.19
CA CYS A 47 -1.67 0.61 -16.49
C CYS A 47 -0.25 0.04 -16.63
N GLY A 48 0.04 -0.54 -17.80
CA GLY A 48 1.36 -1.10 -18.09
C GLY A 48 1.77 -2.27 -17.21
N THR A 49 2.98 -2.77 -17.47
CA THR A 49 3.56 -3.94 -16.79
C THR A 49 5.01 -3.66 -16.40
N TRP A 50 5.47 -4.35 -15.35
CA TRP A 50 6.84 -4.23 -14.84
C TRP A 50 7.46 -5.60 -14.58
N GLY A 51 8.77 -5.58 -14.32
CA GLY A 51 9.57 -6.77 -14.16
C GLY A 51 10.17 -7.24 -15.49
N THR A 52 11.20 -8.06 -15.41
CA THR A 52 11.96 -8.56 -16.57
C THR A 52 11.09 -9.32 -17.58
N ASN A 53 10.00 -9.95 -17.12
CA ASN A 53 9.07 -10.73 -17.93
C ASN A 53 7.67 -10.12 -17.94
N HIS A 54 7.52 -8.82 -17.62
CA HIS A 54 6.22 -8.14 -17.56
C HIS A 54 5.20 -8.80 -16.59
N GLN A 55 5.70 -9.50 -15.57
CA GLN A 55 4.89 -10.29 -14.65
C GLN A 55 4.04 -9.45 -13.68
N GLY A 56 4.48 -8.23 -13.40
CA GLY A 56 3.76 -7.28 -12.56
C GLY A 56 2.99 -6.25 -13.36
N THR A 57 2.07 -5.54 -12.71
CA THR A 57 1.34 -4.39 -13.29
C THR A 57 1.52 -3.16 -12.42
N TYR A 58 1.50 -1.96 -13.00
CA TYR A 58 1.42 -0.75 -12.18
C TYR A 58 -0.03 -0.43 -11.85
N ARG A 59 -0.27 0.12 -10.67
CA ARG A 59 -1.54 0.71 -10.27
C ARG A 59 -1.29 2.14 -9.80
N VAL A 60 -2.01 3.08 -10.38
CA VAL A 60 -2.01 4.47 -9.95
C VAL A 60 -3.24 4.68 -9.07
N VAL A 61 -3.02 5.29 -7.91
CA VAL A 61 -4.06 5.60 -6.93
C VAL A 61 -4.06 7.10 -6.72
N HIS A 62 -5.21 7.73 -6.90
CA HIS A 62 -5.45 9.12 -6.59
C HIS A 62 -6.43 9.21 -5.43
N ALA A 63 -6.10 10.05 -4.47
CA ALA A 63 -6.95 10.41 -3.35
C ALA A 63 -7.05 11.92 -3.25
N GLU A 64 -8.13 12.39 -2.63
CA GLU A 64 -8.36 13.82 -2.44
C GLU A 64 -8.82 14.07 -1.00
N ALA A 65 -8.12 14.95 -0.31
CA ALA A 65 -8.49 15.41 1.02
C ALA A 65 -8.02 16.85 1.21
N PHE A 66 -8.77 17.62 1.98
CA PHE A 66 -8.43 19.01 2.32
C PHE A 66 -8.11 19.90 1.10
N ALA A 67 -8.86 19.73 0.00
CA ALA A 67 -8.65 20.42 -1.28
C ALA A 67 -7.29 20.14 -1.97
N GLN A 68 -6.64 19.03 -1.59
CA GLN A 68 -5.36 18.60 -2.13
C GLN A 68 -5.45 17.18 -2.69
N SER A 69 -4.76 16.97 -3.81
CA SER A 69 -4.58 15.67 -4.44
C SER A 69 -3.36 14.94 -3.89
N PHE A 70 -3.55 13.67 -3.57
CA PHE A 70 -2.48 12.72 -3.26
C PHE A 70 -2.41 11.70 -4.39
N LEU A 71 -1.20 11.41 -4.87
CA LEU A 71 -1.00 10.43 -5.93
C LEU A 71 0.03 9.40 -5.53
N TYR A 72 -0.30 8.13 -5.75
CA TYR A 72 0.56 7.00 -5.46
C TYR A 72 0.70 6.13 -6.70
N VAL A 73 1.91 5.59 -6.88
CA VAL A 73 2.16 4.55 -7.88
C VAL A 73 2.57 3.28 -7.16
N GLN A 74 1.92 2.18 -7.51
CA GLN A 74 2.10 0.89 -6.89
C GLN A 74 2.59 -0.13 -7.91
N TRP A 75 3.61 -0.89 -7.52
CA TRP A 75 4.08 -2.05 -8.26
C TRP A 75 3.29 -3.24 -7.73
N MET A 76 2.34 -3.72 -8.52
CA MET A 76 1.48 -4.83 -8.15
C MET A 76 2.09 -6.14 -8.66
N ALA A 77 2.26 -7.11 -7.77
CA ALA A 77 2.62 -8.48 -8.13
C ALA A 77 1.41 -9.40 -7.96
N ARG A 78 1.41 -10.52 -8.69
CA ARG A 78 0.49 -11.63 -8.45
C ARG A 78 1.10 -12.57 -7.43
N GLY A 79 0.30 -13.03 -6.49
CA GLY A 79 0.71 -14.06 -5.55
C GLY A 79 -0.44 -14.47 -4.66
N GLU A 80 -0.19 -15.52 -3.88
CA GLU A 80 -1.14 -15.98 -2.88
C GLU A 80 -1.02 -15.08 -1.65
N ALA A 81 -1.78 -13.98 -1.63
CA ALA A 81 -1.98 -13.22 -0.41
C ALA A 81 -2.99 -13.94 0.53
N ASP A 82 -3.89 -14.75 -0.03
CA ASP A 82 -5.09 -15.26 0.67
C ASP A 82 -5.77 -16.50 0.02
N ARG A 83 -5.04 -17.33 -0.74
CA ARG A 83 -5.58 -18.46 -1.57
C ARG A 83 -6.45 -18.05 -2.76
N SER A 84 -6.61 -16.75 -3.01
CA SER A 84 -6.98 -16.21 -4.30
C SER A 84 -5.71 -15.74 -5.03
N TYR A 85 -5.69 -15.89 -6.36
CA TYR A 85 -4.65 -15.33 -7.22
C TYR A 85 -4.86 -13.80 -7.31
N SER A 86 -4.60 -13.11 -6.20
CA SER A 86 -4.88 -11.69 -6.02
C SER A 86 -3.67 -10.83 -6.37
N LEU A 87 -3.92 -9.61 -6.87
CA LEU A 87 -2.89 -8.59 -7.03
C LEU A 87 -2.63 -7.91 -5.68
N TYR A 88 -1.37 -7.81 -5.28
CA TYR A 88 -0.96 -7.08 -4.08
C TYR A 88 0.17 -6.12 -4.42
N ALA A 89 0.20 -4.96 -3.77
CA ALA A 89 1.30 -4.02 -3.92
C ALA A 89 2.55 -4.63 -3.27
N VAL A 90 3.64 -4.73 -4.02
CA VAL A 90 4.98 -5.05 -3.48
C VAL A 90 5.80 -3.80 -3.19
N HIS A 91 5.41 -2.67 -3.79
CA HIS A 91 5.99 -1.38 -3.54
C HIS A 91 4.94 -0.30 -3.80
N THR A 92 5.00 0.78 -3.01
CA THR A 92 4.16 1.97 -3.19
C THR A 92 5.03 3.20 -3.05
N THR A 93 4.87 4.14 -3.97
CA THR A 93 5.57 5.41 -3.97
C THR A 93 4.55 6.54 -4.02
N ALA A 94 4.53 7.37 -2.98
CA ALA A 94 3.84 8.64 -3.01
C ALA A 94 4.62 9.63 -3.90
N ILE A 95 3.91 10.44 -4.66
CA ILE A 95 4.51 11.52 -5.45
C ILE A 95 4.71 12.72 -4.52
N ALA A 96 5.95 12.91 -4.06
CA ALA A 96 6.28 13.87 -3.01
C ALA A 96 5.94 15.33 -3.35
N GLU A 97 5.93 15.69 -4.64
CA GLU A 97 5.54 17.02 -5.10
C GLU A 97 4.04 17.32 -4.87
N LEU A 98 3.23 16.28 -4.69
CA LEU A 98 1.78 16.37 -4.42
C LEU A 98 1.46 16.02 -2.97
N ASP A 99 2.28 15.19 -2.32
CA ASP A 99 2.20 14.84 -0.91
C ASP A 99 2.97 15.85 -0.04
N ASN A 100 2.56 17.11 -0.14
CA ASN A 100 3.14 18.23 0.60
C ASN A 100 2.00 19.11 1.14
N ASP A 101 1.95 19.29 2.45
CA ASP A 101 0.92 20.03 3.19
C ASP A 101 0.85 21.53 2.85
N HIS A 102 1.80 22.03 2.07
CA HIS A 102 1.84 23.40 1.56
C HIS A 102 1.65 23.50 0.04
N ALA A 103 1.30 22.42 -0.65
CA ALA A 103 1.19 22.45 -2.12
C ALA A 103 -0.14 23.01 -2.61
N GLU A 104 -1.25 22.66 -1.95
CA GLU A 104 -2.62 23.01 -2.35
C GLU A 104 -2.84 22.76 -3.86
N ILE A 105 -2.38 21.61 -4.35
CA ILE A 105 -2.51 21.20 -5.76
C ILE A 105 -3.65 20.19 -5.88
N SER A 106 -4.62 20.51 -6.74
CA SER A 106 -5.69 19.62 -7.16
C SER A 106 -5.40 19.06 -8.56
N LEU A 107 -5.68 17.78 -8.77
CA LEU A 107 -5.52 17.08 -10.02
C LEU A 107 -6.86 16.68 -10.61
N SER A 108 -6.99 16.84 -11.92
CA SER A 108 -8.14 16.38 -12.70
C SER A 108 -7.71 15.80 -14.04
N GLU A 109 -8.62 15.15 -14.74
CA GLU A 109 -8.34 14.53 -16.06
C GLU A 109 -7.13 13.58 -16.02
N LEU A 110 -7.03 12.77 -14.95
CA LEU A 110 -5.94 11.82 -14.79
C LEU A 110 -5.98 10.78 -15.90
N THR A 111 -4.81 10.55 -16.50
CA THR A 111 -4.60 9.50 -17.49
C THR A 111 -3.31 8.76 -17.18
N CYS A 112 -3.33 7.44 -17.33
CA CYS A 112 -2.13 6.64 -17.31
C CYS A 112 -1.93 5.89 -18.63
N ARG A 113 -0.71 5.96 -19.18
CA ARG A 113 -0.32 5.27 -20.41
C ARG A 113 0.92 4.41 -20.19
N ALA A 114 0.88 3.18 -20.69
CA ALA A 114 2.05 2.31 -20.74
C ALA A 114 3.10 2.80 -21.74
N THR A 115 4.36 2.56 -21.44
CA THR A 115 5.52 2.80 -22.31
C THR A 115 6.46 1.60 -22.27
N PRO A 116 7.41 1.48 -23.21
CA PRO A 116 8.41 0.41 -23.16
C PRO A 116 9.29 0.42 -21.90
N ARG A 117 9.35 1.54 -21.16
CA ARG A 117 10.19 1.70 -19.96
C ARG A 117 9.39 1.86 -18.67
N GLY A 118 8.08 1.63 -18.68
CA GLY A 118 7.22 1.81 -17.50
C GLY A 118 5.93 2.54 -17.85
N ILE A 119 5.52 3.54 -17.06
CA ILE A 119 4.29 4.30 -17.30
C ILE A 119 4.52 5.81 -17.33
N VAL A 120 3.59 6.51 -17.96
CA VAL A 120 3.48 7.97 -17.88
C VAL A 120 2.09 8.31 -17.39
N VAL A 121 2.02 9.03 -16.28
CA VAL A 121 0.78 9.60 -15.74
C VAL A 121 0.74 11.07 -16.11
N THR A 122 -0.38 11.54 -16.66
CA THR A 122 -0.61 12.97 -16.89
C THR A 122 -1.93 13.40 -16.29
N ALA A 123 -1.97 14.61 -15.75
CA ALA A 123 -3.16 15.19 -15.15
C ALA A 123 -3.16 16.71 -15.35
N LYS A 124 -4.34 17.30 -15.55
CA LYS A 124 -4.53 18.74 -15.36
C LYS A 124 -4.28 19.05 -13.88
N ALA A 125 -3.64 20.18 -13.61
CA ALA A 125 -3.33 20.63 -12.26
C ALA A 125 -3.81 22.06 -12.08
N ASP A 126 -4.45 22.32 -10.93
CA ASP A 126 -4.83 23.65 -10.45
C ASP A 126 -4.22 23.82 -9.04
N SER A 127 -3.49 24.91 -8.80
CA SER A 127 -2.80 25.19 -7.53
C SER A 127 -3.35 26.44 -6.86
N GLY A 128 -3.57 26.39 -5.54
CA GLY A 128 -3.89 27.55 -4.72
C GLY A 128 -2.76 28.58 -4.60
N HIS A 129 -1.54 28.22 -4.99
CA HIS A 129 -0.34 29.06 -4.86
C HIS A 129 0.31 29.46 -6.20
N ASP A 130 0.07 28.69 -7.27
CA ASP A 130 0.67 28.90 -8.59
C ASP A 130 -0.42 28.89 -9.69
N ASP A 131 -0.92 30.08 -10.04
CA ASP A 131 -1.96 30.26 -11.05
C ASP A 131 -1.52 29.89 -12.47
N LYS A 132 -0.21 29.67 -12.66
CA LYS A 132 0.37 29.26 -13.94
C LYS A 132 0.50 27.76 -14.07
N LEU A 133 0.40 26.98 -12.99
CA LEU A 133 0.41 25.53 -13.07
C LEU A 133 -0.80 25.04 -13.87
N ARG A 134 -0.58 24.18 -14.88
CA ARG A 134 -1.68 23.66 -15.72
C ARG A 134 -1.71 22.15 -15.83
N ARG A 135 -0.53 21.52 -15.81
CA ARG A 135 -0.44 20.08 -16.07
C ARG A 135 0.79 19.52 -15.37
N VAL A 136 0.64 18.30 -14.87
CA VAL A 136 1.75 17.52 -14.35
C VAL A 136 1.95 16.28 -15.21
N THR A 137 3.20 15.85 -15.33
CA THR A 137 3.60 14.60 -15.99
C THR A 137 4.53 13.85 -15.06
N ILE A 138 4.21 12.59 -14.81
CA ILE A 138 4.98 11.71 -13.94
C ILE A 138 5.41 10.51 -14.76
N GLU A 139 6.71 10.39 -15.00
CA GLU A 139 7.32 9.27 -15.68
C GLU A 139 7.81 8.27 -14.63
N VAL A 140 7.33 7.04 -14.67
CA VAL A 140 7.72 5.99 -13.71
C VAL A 140 8.47 4.89 -14.44
N GLY A 141 9.64 4.55 -13.93
CA GLY A 141 10.51 3.52 -14.47
C GLY A 141 10.21 2.11 -13.94
N PRO A 142 10.93 1.09 -14.44
CA PRO A 142 10.76 -0.29 -14.00
C PRO A 142 11.37 -0.55 -12.61
N ALA A 143 12.34 0.27 -12.19
CA ALA A 143 12.91 0.22 -10.86
C ALA A 143 11.93 0.84 -9.85
N PRO A 144 11.50 0.09 -8.81
CA PRO A 144 10.62 0.63 -7.78
C PRO A 144 11.19 1.88 -7.10
N GLY A 145 10.31 2.84 -6.79
CA GLY A 145 10.68 4.07 -6.07
C GLY A 145 11.23 5.20 -6.93
N GLN A 146 11.59 4.94 -8.19
CA GLN A 146 12.10 5.98 -9.07
C GLN A 146 11.01 6.53 -10.00
N TYR A 147 10.85 7.85 -9.95
CA TYR A 147 9.99 8.58 -10.88
C TYR A 147 10.62 9.92 -11.24
N ARG A 148 10.09 10.55 -12.29
CA ARG A 148 10.41 11.91 -12.69
C ARG A 148 9.13 12.72 -12.80
N PHE A 149 9.04 13.77 -11.99
CA PHE A 149 7.97 14.75 -12.05
C PHE A 149 8.33 15.90 -13.00
N ARG A 150 7.35 16.36 -13.77
CA ARG A 150 7.44 17.57 -14.58
C ARG A 150 6.17 18.39 -14.43
N ALA A 151 6.31 19.63 -13.98
CA ALA A 151 5.26 20.62 -14.05
C ALA A 151 5.32 21.38 -15.37
N GLN A 152 4.19 21.51 -16.04
CA GLN A 152 3.99 22.43 -17.15
C GLN A 152 3.27 23.68 -16.66
N ARG A 153 3.90 24.83 -16.89
CA ARG A 153 3.37 26.15 -16.55
C ARG A 153 3.02 26.94 -17.81
N THR A 154 2.02 27.82 -17.73
CA THR A 154 1.84 28.88 -18.74
C THR A 154 3.02 29.85 -18.71
N ARG A 155 3.31 30.47 -19.86
CA ARG A 155 4.24 31.59 -19.94
C ARG A 155 3.66 32.79 -19.19
#